data_AF-A0A0C2SQG4-F1
#
_entry.id   AF-A0A0C2SQG4-F1
#
_cell.length_a   1.000
_cell.length_b   1.000
_cell.length_c   1.000
_cell.angle_alpha   90.00
_cell.angle_beta   90.00
_cell.angle_gamma   90.00
#
_symmetry.space_group_name_H-M   'P 1'
#
loop_
_entity.id
_entity.type
_entity.pdbx_description
1 polymer ?
#
loop_
_entity_poly.entity_id
_entity_poly.type
_entity_poly.pdbx_seq_one_letter_code
_entity_poly.pdbx_strand_id
1 'polypeptide(L)'
;MAAMGAHDLDQLAPLTAREISDRRKTFSRFWTEPVLPTTFFRAPPTRAALETASSVGDPALFDQVRAAQPDESWWRVDPTPSQLPANLTHSALCTSSPVHEAILAGKTHMLRYLLDLGYSPNILSLAAPTRCLPPLTAAIAFCIPPNLEAYNILINHPMTNPALRTPSFSIHTLHFAAARLDLPLLQQINNGPRSCWHNFPRPHLAPHRRTPFDDDHINLFAPKIFSSIHDVRTLNAKRWTPNRLRVRHPARRIHRVLPPLCEETSEDEEDARKQAEMVLWLLGSGTQDVGAPDVYGNTPLHYLVSAIRVDEELVGRVRASRGGGEEVWRESMNELGYTPQELWQDGRMAVRQDWKSFWTVE
;
A
#
# COMPACT_ATOMS: atom_id res chain seq x y z
N MET A 1 -30.27 -24.40 4.19
CA MET A 1 -30.00 -23.38 5.21
C MET A 1 -29.38 -24.06 6.43
N ALA A 2 -28.07 -24.31 6.37
CA ALA A 2 -27.30 -24.80 7.50
C ALA A 2 -26.70 -23.60 8.23
N ALA A 3 -26.87 -23.55 9.55
CA ALA A 3 -26.37 -22.51 10.42
C ALA A 3 -24.84 -22.42 10.30
N MET A 4 -24.33 -21.24 9.94
CA MET A 4 -22.91 -20.92 10.06
C MET A 4 -22.58 -20.89 11.55
N GLY A 5 -21.88 -21.92 12.03
CA GLY A 5 -21.23 -21.87 13.33
C GLY A 5 -20.25 -20.71 13.38
N ALA A 6 -19.91 -20.23 14.57
CA ALA A 6 -18.86 -19.24 14.79
C ALA A 6 -17.58 -19.73 14.12
N HIS A 7 -17.34 -19.27 12.89
CA HIS A 7 -16.14 -19.58 12.15
C HIS A 7 -14.99 -18.84 12.85
N ASP A 8 -13.91 -19.56 13.15
CA ASP A 8 -12.61 -18.97 13.49
C ASP A 8 -12.25 -17.95 12.41
N LEU A 9 -12.44 -16.66 12.71
CA LEU A 9 -12.09 -15.58 11.79
C LEU A 9 -10.57 -15.39 11.87
N ASP A 10 -9.90 -15.73 10.77
CA ASP A 10 -8.46 -15.52 10.60
C ASP A 10 -8.17 -14.02 10.48
N GLN A 11 -7.17 -13.54 11.21
CA GLN A 11 -6.67 -12.17 11.10
C GLN A 11 -5.99 -11.94 9.73
N LEU A 12 -5.45 -13.00 9.11
CA LEU A 12 -4.69 -12.98 7.86
C LEU A 12 -5.52 -13.51 6.66
N ALA A 13 -6.72 -12.99 6.46
CA ALA A 13 -7.58 -13.41 5.35
C ALA A 13 -7.24 -12.68 4.03
N PRO A 14 -7.21 -13.38 2.88
CA PRO A 14 -7.21 -12.74 1.57
C PRO A 14 -8.45 -11.85 1.37
N LEU A 15 -8.35 -10.88 0.45
CA LEU A 15 -9.50 -10.07 0.05
C LEU A 15 -10.66 -10.94 -0.43
N THR A 16 -11.82 -10.69 0.14
CA THR A 16 -13.09 -11.28 -0.28
C THR A 16 -13.52 -10.73 -1.64
N ALA A 17 -14.34 -11.49 -2.37
CA ALA A 17 -14.92 -11.02 -3.63
C ALA A 17 -15.71 -9.71 -3.46
N ARG A 18 -16.30 -9.48 -2.28
CA ARG A 18 -16.99 -8.23 -1.94
C ARG A 18 -16.01 -7.06 -1.83
N GLU A 19 -14.89 -7.22 -1.12
CA GLU A 19 -13.88 -6.18 -1.01
C GLU A 19 -13.26 -5.84 -2.37
N ILE A 20 -13.00 -6.85 -3.22
CA ILE A 20 -12.55 -6.64 -4.60
C ILE A 20 -13.60 -5.85 -5.41
N SER A 21 -14.89 -6.20 -5.27
CA SER A 21 -16.00 -5.47 -5.91
C SER A 21 -16.09 -4.01 -5.43
N ASP A 22 -15.97 -3.77 -4.13
CA ASP A 22 -16.00 -2.41 -3.56
C ASP A 22 -14.79 -1.57 -4.02
N ARG A 23 -13.61 -2.20 -4.18
CA ARG A 23 -12.43 -1.57 -4.77
C ARG A 23 -12.58 -1.22 -6.25
N ARG A 24 -13.51 -1.82 -7.00
CA ARG A 24 -13.75 -1.46 -8.42
C ARG A 24 -14.64 -0.23 -8.58
N LYS A 25 -15.32 0.18 -7.52
CA LYS A 25 -16.21 1.36 -7.55
C LYS A 25 -15.45 2.68 -7.51
N THR A 26 -14.16 2.64 -7.20
CA THR A 26 -13.28 3.82 -7.03
C THR A 26 -11.82 3.41 -7.04
N PHE A 27 -10.91 4.37 -7.24
CA PHE A 27 -9.49 4.12 -7.02
C PHE A 27 -9.18 3.81 -5.55
N SER A 28 -8.31 2.84 -5.34
CA SER A 28 -7.86 2.35 -4.05
C SER A 28 -6.35 2.44 -3.96
N ARG A 29 -5.82 2.63 -2.75
CA ARG A 29 -4.40 2.40 -2.51
C ARG A 29 -4.17 0.89 -2.52
N PHE A 30 -3.09 0.41 -3.12
CA PHE A 30 -2.83 -1.03 -3.17
C PHE A 30 -2.71 -1.71 -1.80
N TRP A 31 -2.40 -0.92 -0.76
CA TRP A 31 -2.09 -1.41 0.58
C TRP A 31 -3.22 -1.22 1.60
N THR A 32 -4.34 -0.58 1.22
CA THR A 32 -5.45 -0.33 2.14
C THR A 32 -6.79 -0.14 1.41
N GLU A 33 -7.88 0.01 2.15
CA GLU A 33 -9.22 0.16 1.61
C GLU A 33 -9.40 1.46 0.79
N PRO A 34 -10.34 1.49 -0.18
CA PRO A 34 -10.64 2.67 -0.99
C PRO A 34 -11.11 3.89 -0.17
N VAL A 35 -12.02 3.67 0.77
CA VAL A 35 -12.64 4.73 1.58
C VAL A 35 -12.61 4.30 3.02
N LEU A 36 -11.72 4.88 3.80
CA LEU A 36 -11.68 4.62 5.24
C LEU A 36 -12.83 5.37 5.90
N PRO A 37 -13.57 4.78 6.85
CA PRO A 37 -14.61 5.47 7.62
C PRO A 37 -14.10 6.76 8.27
N THR A 38 -12.80 6.81 8.59
CA THR A 38 -12.14 7.96 9.21
C THR A 38 -11.67 9.04 8.22
N THR A 39 -11.72 8.80 6.90
CA THR A 39 -11.14 9.72 5.89
C THR A 39 -11.73 11.13 5.98
N PHE A 40 -12.99 11.24 6.41
CA PHE A 40 -13.70 12.51 6.51
C PHE A 40 -13.77 13.07 7.94
N PHE A 41 -13.21 12.37 8.92
CA PHE A 41 -13.16 12.86 10.30
C PHE A 41 -12.07 13.93 10.43
N ARG A 42 -12.46 15.10 10.93
CA ARG A 42 -11.57 16.27 11.11
C ARG A 42 -10.80 16.26 12.42
N ALA A 43 -11.13 15.37 13.34
CA ALA A 43 -10.44 15.25 14.63
C ALA A 43 -9.13 14.47 14.47
N PRO A 44 -8.09 14.80 15.27
CA PRO A 44 -6.92 13.94 15.36
C PRO A 44 -7.33 12.54 15.83
N PRO A 45 -6.60 11.48 15.44
CA PRO A 45 -6.90 10.14 15.92
C PRO A 45 -6.84 10.10 17.45
N THR A 46 -7.83 9.47 18.06
CA THR A 46 -7.84 9.18 19.50
C THR A 46 -6.67 8.25 19.83
N ARG A 47 -5.90 8.61 20.86
CA ARG A 47 -4.76 7.82 21.34
C ARG A 47 -4.94 7.50 22.81
N ALA A 48 -4.52 6.31 23.22
CA ALA A 48 -4.33 5.93 24.60
C ALA A 48 -3.20 6.76 25.24
N ALA A 49 -3.19 6.78 26.58
CA ALA A 49 -2.19 7.54 27.33
C ALA A 49 -0.76 7.04 27.07
N LEU A 50 -0.55 5.72 27.00
CA LEU A 50 0.77 5.13 26.69
C LEU A 50 1.23 5.42 25.26
N GLU A 51 0.33 5.41 24.29
CA GLU A 51 0.62 5.82 22.90
C GLU A 51 1.08 7.28 22.86
N THR A 52 0.39 8.16 23.59
CA THR A 52 0.75 9.58 23.70
C THR A 52 2.10 9.78 24.39
N ALA A 53 2.34 9.13 25.53
CA ALA A 53 3.62 9.22 26.24
C ALA A 53 4.80 8.71 25.39
N SER A 54 4.58 7.66 24.59
CA SER A 54 5.58 7.15 23.65
C SER A 54 5.94 8.15 22.56
N SER A 55 4.94 8.90 22.06
CA SER A 55 5.18 9.96 21.06
C SER A 55 5.97 11.15 21.63
N VAL A 56 5.81 11.45 22.92
CA VAL A 56 6.62 12.47 23.61
C VAL A 56 8.08 12.01 23.68
N GLY A 57 8.27 10.73 23.98
CA GLY A 57 9.59 10.12 24.07
C GLY A 57 10.30 10.48 25.36
N ASP A 58 9.61 10.50 26.49
CA ASP A 58 10.24 10.59 27.81
C ASP A 58 9.96 9.31 28.61
N PRO A 59 10.97 8.43 28.83
CA PRO A 59 10.80 7.19 29.59
C PRO A 59 10.22 7.41 30.99
N ALA A 60 10.59 8.49 31.68
CA ALA A 60 10.08 8.76 33.02
C ALA A 60 8.58 9.11 33.00
N LEU A 61 8.15 9.91 32.04
CA LEU A 61 6.72 10.20 31.81
C LEU A 61 5.97 8.92 31.42
N PHE A 62 6.54 8.09 30.56
CA PHE A 62 5.95 6.83 30.15
C PHE A 62 5.74 5.89 31.35
N ASP A 63 6.74 5.76 32.22
CA ASP A 63 6.66 4.95 33.45
C ASP A 63 5.61 5.48 34.42
N GLN A 64 5.47 6.80 34.56
CA GLN A 64 4.40 7.39 35.37
C GLN A 64 3.02 7.02 34.85
N VAL A 65 2.80 7.08 33.53
CA VAL A 65 1.53 6.66 32.92
C VAL A 65 1.32 5.16 33.11
N ARG A 66 2.37 4.36 32.93
CA ARG A 66 2.34 2.90 33.10
C ARG A 66 2.06 2.49 34.56
N ALA A 67 2.49 3.27 35.54
CA ALA A 67 2.22 3.02 36.97
C ALA A 67 0.72 3.09 37.30
N ALA A 68 -0.11 3.75 36.49
CA ALA A 68 -1.56 3.72 36.59
C ALA A 68 -2.19 2.40 36.09
N GLN A 69 -1.37 1.42 35.71
CA GLN A 69 -1.76 0.09 35.22
C GLN A 69 -2.75 0.12 34.05
N PRO A 70 -2.52 0.93 32.99
CA PRO A 70 -3.31 0.83 31.77
C PRO A 70 -3.10 -0.55 31.13
N ASP A 71 -4.11 -1.04 30.43
CA ASP A 71 -3.98 -2.28 29.67
C ASP A 71 -2.90 -2.14 28.58
N GLU A 72 -1.90 -3.01 28.66
CA GLU A 72 -0.80 -3.14 27.70
C GLU A 72 -0.67 -4.56 27.13
N SER A 73 -1.64 -5.44 27.44
CA SER A 73 -1.57 -6.88 27.19
C SER A 73 -1.36 -7.21 25.72
N TRP A 74 -2.15 -6.61 24.81
CA TRP A 74 -2.08 -6.89 23.38
C TRP A 74 -0.76 -6.43 22.77
N TRP A 75 -0.25 -5.27 23.18
CA TRP A 75 0.98 -4.68 22.62
C TRP A 75 2.26 -5.45 22.97
N ARG A 76 2.17 -6.41 23.89
CA ARG A 76 3.27 -7.27 24.33
C ARG A 76 3.13 -8.71 23.85
N VAL A 77 2.06 -9.04 23.12
CA VAL A 77 1.88 -10.39 22.58
C VAL A 77 2.86 -10.65 21.44
N ASP A 78 3.63 -11.73 21.56
CA ASP A 78 4.52 -12.25 20.51
C ASP A 78 4.61 -13.79 20.59
N PRO A 79 4.34 -14.53 19.50
CA PRO A 79 3.87 -14.05 18.20
C PRO A 79 2.44 -13.50 18.27
N THR A 80 2.09 -12.56 17.40
CA THR A 80 0.70 -12.12 17.26
C THR A 80 -0.20 -13.33 16.90
N PRO A 81 -1.31 -13.55 17.61
CA PRO A 81 -2.19 -14.69 17.34
C PRO A 81 -2.77 -14.60 15.93
N SER A 82 -2.90 -15.74 15.23
CA SER A 82 -3.58 -15.79 13.92
C SER A 82 -5.10 -15.71 14.05
N GLN A 83 -5.64 -16.06 15.21
CA GLN A 83 -7.07 -16.05 15.50
C GLN A 83 -7.42 -14.87 16.41
N LEU A 84 -8.62 -14.31 16.21
CA LEU A 84 -9.15 -13.30 17.11
C LEU A 84 -9.31 -13.87 18.53
N PRO A 85 -8.86 -13.16 19.57
CA PRO A 85 -9.04 -13.60 20.94
C PRO A 85 -10.52 -13.56 21.33
N ALA A 86 -10.96 -14.51 22.16
CA ALA A 86 -12.34 -14.56 22.64
C ALA A 86 -12.76 -13.30 23.42
N ASN A 87 -11.81 -12.66 24.11
CA ASN A 87 -12.02 -11.40 24.83
C ASN A 87 -11.11 -10.32 24.24
N LEU A 88 -11.70 -9.22 23.78
CA LEU A 88 -10.98 -8.08 23.25
C LEU A 88 -10.57 -7.14 24.40
N THR A 89 -9.27 -6.90 24.54
CA THR A 89 -8.72 -5.96 25.53
C THR A 89 -8.69 -4.53 24.95
N HIS A 90 -8.52 -3.52 25.81
CA HIS A 90 -8.49 -2.12 25.35
C HIS A 90 -7.32 -1.88 24.39
N SER A 91 -6.14 -2.41 24.70
CA SER A 91 -4.94 -2.38 23.85
C SER A 91 -5.14 -3.11 22.52
N ALA A 92 -5.97 -4.17 22.47
CA ALA A 92 -6.32 -4.85 21.23
C ALA A 92 -7.22 -4.01 20.31
N LEU A 93 -8.07 -3.16 20.91
CA LEU A 93 -8.97 -2.26 20.20
C LEU A 93 -8.31 -0.93 19.78
N CYS A 94 -7.06 -0.68 20.17
CA CYS A 94 -6.29 0.47 19.68
C CYS A 94 -5.92 0.27 18.20
N THR A 95 -5.97 1.36 17.41
CA THR A 95 -5.56 1.36 15.99
C THR A 95 -4.05 1.60 15.79
N SER A 96 -3.33 1.85 16.88
CA SER A 96 -1.89 2.06 16.93
C SER A 96 -1.31 1.31 18.15
N SER A 97 -0.04 1.55 18.44
CA SER A 97 0.62 1.07 19.65
C SER A 97 1.71 2.05 20.12
N PRO A 98 2.19 1.95 21.37
CA PRO A 98 3.37 2.66 21.86
C PRO A 98 4.57 2.63 20.89
N VAL A 99 4.86 1.44 20.34
CA VAL A 99 5.95 1.22 19.38
C VAL A 99 5.73 2.03 18.10
N HIS A 100 4.51 1.99 17.54
CA HIS A 100 4.16 2.78 16.35
C HIS A 100 4.30 4.27 16.61
N GLU A 101 3.77 4.79 17.72
CA GLU A 101 3.84 6.22 18.01
C GLU A 101 5.28 6.71 18.24
N ALA A 102 6.14 5.90 18.89
CA ALA A 102 7.56 6.24 19.02
C ALA A 102 8.26 6.34 17.65
N ILE A 103 7.96 5.42 16.73
CA ILE A 103 8.49 5.43 15.34
C ILE A 103 8.01 6.68 14.59
N LEU A 104 6.70 6.93 14.61
CA LEU A 104 6.07 8.04 13.89
C LEU A 104 6.53 9.40 14.41
N ALA A 105 6.82 9.51 15.71
CA ALA A 105 7.34 10.73 16.34
C ALA A 105 8.88 10.86 16.26
N GLY A 106 9.58 9.89 15.65
CA GLY A 106 11.03 9.91 15.52
C GLY A 106 11.78 9.72 16.86
N LYS A 107 11.15 9.11 17.87
CA LYS A 107 11.72 8.92 19.21
C LYS A 107 12.42 7.57 19.31
N THR A 108 13.59 7.45 18.69
CA THR A 108 14.33 6.18 18.57
C THR A 108 14.88 5.67 19.90
N HIS A 109 15.16 6.55 20.86
CA HIS A 109 15.51 6.14 22.23
C HIS A 109 14.31 5.54 22.96
N MET A 110 13.12 6.12 22.81
CA MET A 110 11.88 5.57 23.35
C MET A 110 11.53 4.24 22.68
N LEU A 111 11.75 4.11 21.36
CA LEU A 111 11.59 2.83 20.68
C LEU A 111 12.44 1.73 21.31
N ARG A 112 13.74 1.98 21.54
CA ARG A 112 14.63 1.02 22.23
C ARG A 112 14.11 0.69 23.63
N TYR A 113 13.73 1.71 24.39
CA TYR A 113 13.17 1.54 25.74
C TYR A 113 11.91 0.65 25.75
N LEU A 114 10.99 0.85 24.81
CA LEU A 114 9.79 0.03 24.67
C LEU A 114 10.12 -1.44 24.33
N LEU A 115 11.08 -1.67 23.44
CA LEU A 115 11.55 -3.03 23.12
C LEU A 115 12.17 -3.71 24.35
N ASP A 116 12.98 -2.98 25.13
CA ASP A 116 13.57 -3.48 26.38
C ASP A 116 12.50 -3.82 27.44
N LEU A 117 11.38 -3.09 27.44
CA LEU A 117 10.22 -3.38 28.29
C LEU A 117 9.39 -4.58 27.81
N GLY A 118 9.72 -5.20 26.67
CA GLY A 118 9.01 -6.35 26.12
C GLY A 118 7.81 -6.01 25.24
N TYR A 119 7.72 -4.79 24.71
CA TYR A 119 6.73 -4.50 23.66
C TYR A 119 7.11 -5.22 22.36
N SER A 120 6.12 -5.81 21.70
CA SER A 120 6.37 -6.63 20.52
C SER A 120 6.79 -5.77 19.32
N PRO A 121 7.93 -6.05 18.65
CA PRO A 121 8.30 -5.41 17.39
C PRO A 121 7.43 -5.89 16.20
N ASN A 122 6.57 -6.89 16.43
CA ASN A 122 5.71 -7.52 15.44
C ASN A 122 4.23 -7.14 15.65
N ILE A 123 3.93 -6.20 16.55
CA ILE A 123 2.55 -5.91 16.95
C ILE A 123 1.66 -5.51 15.77
N LEU A 124 0.52 -6.18 15.63
CA LEU A 124 -0.54 -5.85 14.69
C LEU A 124 -1.83 -5.45 15.43
N SER A 125 -2.43 -4.33 15.06
CA SER A 125 -3.71 -3.86 15.59
C SER A 125 -4.87 -4.70 15.05
N LEU A 126 -5.80 -5.11 15.94
CA LEU A 126 -7.03 -5.80 15.55
C LEU A 126 -8.13 -4.85 15.07
N ALA A 127 -8.15 -3.61 15.56
CA ALA A 127 -9.26 -2.69 15.32
C ALA A 127 -9.36 -2.19 13.87
N ALA A 128 -8.24 -2.23 13.14
CA ALA A 128 -8.18 -1.78 11.75
C ALA A 128 -7.20 -2.64 10.93
N PRO A 129 -7.52 -3.93 10.68
CA PRO A 129 -6.58 -4.90 10.09
C PRO A 129 -6.15 -4.51 8.66
N THR A 130 -7.03 -3.83 7.93
CA THR A 130 -6.84 -3.28 6.58
C THR A 130 -5.94 -2.05 6.51
N ARG A 131 -5.60 -1.44 7.65
CA ARG A 131 -4.67 -0.30 7.78
C ARG A 131 -3.46 -0.63 8.63
N CYS A 132 -3.47 -1.81 9.24
CA CYS A 132 -2.44 -2.24 10.14
C CYS A 132 -1.15 -2.54 9.36
N LEU A 133 -0.08 -1.84 9.75
CA LEU A 133 1.27 -2.12 9.29
C LEU A 133 2.07 -2.72 10.46
N PRO A 134 2.95 -3.69 10.22
CA PRO A 134 4.00 -4.02 11.17
C PRO A 134 4.84 -2.78 11.54
N PRO A 135 5.39 -2.67 12.77
CA PRO A 135 6.27 -1.57 13.15
C PRO A 135 7.44 -1.35 12.18
N LEU A 136 8.06 -2.44 11.72
CA LEU A 136 9.14 -2.38 10.72
C LEU A 136 8.69 -1.69 9.43
N THR A 137 7.48 -2.00 8.97
CA THR A 137 6.87 -1.42 7.77
C THR A 137 6.46 0.04 8.00
N ALA A 138 5.92 0.36 9.19
CA ALA A 138 5.49 1.71 9.54
C ALA A 138 6.64 2.73 9.48
N ALA A 139 7.85 2.32 9.89
CA ALA A 139 9.06 3.15 9.79
C ALA A 139 9.38 3.61 8.35
N ILE A 140 8.93 2.84 7.34
CA ILE A 140 9.12 3.14 5.92
C ILE A 140 7.90 3.83 5.31
N ALA A 141 6.71 3.33 5.62
CA ALA A 141 5.48 3.70 4.94
C ALA A 141 4.90 5.04 5.43
N PHE A 142 4.94 5.29 6.75
CA PHE A 142 4.24 6.42 7.37
C PHE A 142 5.15 7.58 7.79
N CYS A 143 6.47 7.40 7.72
CA CYS A 143 7.45 8.46 7.92
C CYS A 143 7.79 9.13 6.58
N ILE A 144 7.86 10.46 6.57
CA ILE A 144 8.27 11.26 5.42
C ILE A 144 9.34 12.26 5.91
N PRO A 145 10.63 12.06 5.58
CA PRO A 145 11.22 10.88 4.90
C PRO A 145 11.13 9.58 5.75
N PRO A 146 11.44 8.39 5.19
CA PRO A 146 11.49 7.14 5.95
C PRO A 146 12.39 7.25 7.18
N ASN A 147 11.96 6.67 8.30
CA ASN A 147 12.72 6.65 9.54
C ASN A 147 13.70 5.46 9.53
N LEU A 148 14.84 5.64 8.84
CA LEU A 148 15.86 4.59 8.67
C LEU A 148 16.52 4.18 9.99
N GLU A 149 16.60 5.08 10.98
CA GLU A 149 17.14 4.70 12.29
C GLU A 149 16.19 3.73 13.01
N ALA A 150 14.89 4.03 13.05
CA ALA A 150 13.89 3.10 13.59
C ALA A 150 13.85 1.78 12.83
N TYR A 151 13.92 1.83 11.49
CA TYR A 151 14.03 0.62 10.67
C TYR A 151 15.25 -0.22 11.05
N ASN A 152 16.42 0.41 11.21
CA ASN A 152 17.66 -0.27 11.59
C ASN A 152 17.60 -0.84 13.02
N ILE A 153 16.93 -0.18 13.96
CA ILE A 153 16.71 -0.73 15.31
C ILE A 153 15.88 -2.01 15.20
N LEU A 154 14.77 -1.96 14.46
CA LEU A 154 13.82 -3.07 14.35
C LEU A 154 14.41 -4.25 13.57
N ILE A 155 15.03 -4.03 12.41
CA ILE A 155 15.56 -5.11 11.57
C ILE A 155 16.68 -5.91 12.24
N ASN A 156 17.40 -5.28 13.18
CA ASN A 156 18.47 -5.91 13.95
C ASN A 156 18.00 -6.49 15.29
N HIS A 157 16.74 -6.25 15.69
CA HIS A 157 16.20 -6.77 16.94
C HIS A 157 15.85 -8.26 16.78
N PRO A 158 16.27 -9.15 17.69
CA PRO A 158 16.20 -10.60 17.51
C PRO A 158 14.77 -11.16 17.44
N MET A 159 13.79 -10.46 18.02
CA MET A 159 12.38 -10.86 17.97
C MET A 159 11.65 -10.36 16.73
N THR A 160 12.23 -9.45 15.95
CA THR A 160 11.55 -8.91 14.78
C THR A 160 11.40 -9.99 13.71
N ASN A 161 10.19 -10.14 13.19
CA ASN A 161 9.90 -10.93 12.02
C ASN A 161 9.89 -10.01 10.78
N PRO A 162 10.99 -9.94 10.02
CA PRO A 162 11.05 -9.07 8.85
C PRO A 162 10.17 -9.54 7.68
N ALA A 163 9.71 -10.80 7.70
CA ALA A 163 8.80 -11.34 6.69
C ALA A 163 7.31 -11.04 7.00
N LEU A 164 7.01 -10.40 8.13
CA LEU A 164 5.65 -10.08 8.53
C LEU A 164 4.98 -9.15 7.50
N ARG A 165 3.73 -9.46 7.17
CA ARG A 165 2.95 -8.76 6.14
C ARG A 165 1.74 -8.08 6.77
N THR A 166 1.15 -7.15 6.04
CA THR A 166 -0.15 -6.60 6.45
C THR A 166 -1.22 -7.70 6.46
N PRO A 167 -2.15 -7.70 7.45
CA PRO A 167 -3.09 -8.79 7.63
C PRO A 167 -3.99 -9.08 6.42
N SER A 168 -4.67 -8.06 5.90
CA SER A 168 -5.70 -8.24 4.86
C SER A 168 -5.14 -8.23 3.43
N PHE A 169 -4.07 -7.47 3.20
CA PHE A 169 -3.54 -7.25 1.85
C PHE A 169 -2.25 -8.04 1.59
N SER A 170 -1.72 -8.76 2.59
CA SER A 170 -0.46 -9.50 2.49
C SER A 170 0.70 -8.65 1.95
N ILE A 171 0.74 -7.36 2.30
CA ILE A 171 1.75 -6.43 1.80
C ILE A 171 2.98 -6.46 2.69
N HIS A 172 4.11 -6.84 2.08
CA HIS A 172 5.44 -6.81 2.69
C HIS A 172 6.10 -5.41 2.60
N THR A 173 7.04 -5.11 3.51
CA THR A 173 7.83 -3.85 3.56
C THR A 173 8.47 -3.46 2.23
N LEU A 174 8.95 -4.44 1.45
CA LEU A 174 9.52 -4.19 0.12
C LEU A 174 8.53 -3.54 -0.86
N HIS A 175 7.23 -3.83 -0.75
CA HIS A 175 6.23 -3.17 -1.61
C HIS A 175 6.12 -1.68 -1.27
N PHE A 176 6.26 -1.30 0.00
CA PHE A 176 6.26 0.10 0.41
C PHE A 176 7.51 0.84 -0.08
N ALA A 177 8.69 0.23 0.02
CA ALA A 177 9.91 0.82 -0.54
C ALA A 177 9.77 1.04 -2.06
N ALA A 178 9.18 0.05 -2.75
CA ALA A 178 8.95 0.16 -4.18
C ALA A 178 7.85 1.17 -4.54
N ALA A 179 6.77 1.26 -3.75
CA ALA A 179 5.73 2.27 -3.92
C ALA A 179 6.26 3.71 -3.82
N ARG A 180 7.34 3.92 -3.03
CA ARG A 180 8.01 5.21 -2.87
C ARG A 180 8.96 5.58 -4.01
N LEU A 181 9.26 4.64 -4.92
CA LEU A 181 10.31 4.80 -5.90
C LEU A 181 11.71 5.07 -5.30
N ASP A 182 11.97 4.53 -4.11
CA ASP A 182 13.24 4.68 -3.39
C ASP A 182 14.14 3.46 -3.63
N LEU A 183 14.90 3.50 -4.72
CA LEU A 183 15.77 2.39 -5.13
C LEU A 183 16.88 2.08 -4.10
N PRO A 184 17.60 3.06 -3.52
CA PRO A 184 18.57 2.79 -2.46
C PRO A 184 17.96 2.08 -1.25
N LEU A 185 16.78 2.51 -0.81
CA LEU A 185 16.05 1.85 0.28
C LEU A 185 15.66 0.42 -0.10
N LEU A 186 15.13 0.22 -1.31
CA LEU A 186 14.76 -1.11 -1.79
C LEU A 186 15.96 -2.05 -1.82
N GLN A 187 17.11 -1.57 -2.28
CA GLN A 187 18.37 -2.32 -2.28
C GLN A 187 18.84 -2.63 -0.86
N GLN A 188 18.77 -1.67 0.07
CA GLN A 188 19.12 -1.87 1.47
C GLN A 188 18.27 -2.98 2.11
N ILE A 189 16.94 -2.92 1.92
CA ILE A 189 16.03 -3.94 2.46
C ILE A 189 16.32 -5.29 1.82
N ASN A 190 16.47 -5.35 0.49
CA ASN A 190 16.72 -6.60 -0.24
C ASN A 190 18.08 -7.24 0.09
N ASN A 191 19.08 -6.45 0.48
CA ASN A 191 20.40 -6.92 0.89
C ASN A 191 20.50 -7.24 2.39
N GLY A 192 19.41 -7.08 3.15
CA GLY A 192 19.34 -7.40 4.58
C GLY A 192 19.54 -8.90 4.89
N PRO A 193 19.48 -9.30 6.18
CA PRO A 193 19.80 -10.65 6.64
C PRO A 193 19.13 -11.74 5.79
N ARG A 194 19.95 -12.56 5.12
CA ARG A 194 19.54 -13.51 4.08
C ARG A 194 18.60 -14.62 4.56
N SER A 195 18.62 -14.93 5.87
CA SER A 195 17.82 -16.02 6.48
C SER A 195 16.31 -15.80 6.38
N CYS A 196 15.86 -14.57 6.13
CA CYS A 196 14.46 -14.17 6.14
C CYS A 196 13.75 -14.35 4.78
N TRP A 197 14.50 -14.59 3.71
CA TRP A 197 14.02 -14.47 2.33
C TRP A 197 13.71 -15.80 1.64
N HIS A 198 13.99 -16.94 2.30
CA HIS A 198 13.86 -18.27 1.68
C HIS A 198 12.42 -18.68 1.34
N ASN A 199 11.42 -18.03 1.93
CA ASN A 199 9.99 -18.25 1.63
C ASN A 199 9.34 -17.07 0.89
N PHE A 200 10.13 -16.14 0.35
CA PHE A 200 9.60 -15.01 -0.40
C PHE A 200 9.49 -15.40 -1.87
N PRO A 201 8.29 -15.58 -2.45
CA PRO A 201 8.17 -15.57 -3.89
C PRO A 201 8.46 -14.11 -4.31
N ARG A 202 9.70 -13.87 -4.74
CA ARG A 202 10.13 -12.63 -5.42
C ARG A 202 9.20 -12.19 -6.58
N PRO A 203 8.38 -13.08 -7.20
CA PRO A 203 7.38 -12.68 -8.21
C PRO A 203 6.27 -11.73 -7.73
N HIS A 204 5.85 -11.74 -6.46
CA HIS A 204 4.66 -10.96 -6.03
C HIS A 204 4.89 -9.45 -5.89
N LEU A 205 6.15 -9.01 -6.00
CA LEU A 205 6.46 -7.60 -6.03
C LEU A 205 6.24 -6.98 -7.43
N ALA A 206 5.65 -7.67 -8.40
CA ALA A 206 5.59 -7.22 -9.78
C ALA A 206 4.53 -6.13 -10.06
N PRO A 207 3.25 -6.23 -9.63
CA PRO A 207 2.23 -5.27 -10.07
C PRO A 207 2.36 -3.89 -9.41
N HIS A 208 2.60 -3.83 -8.08
CA HIS A 208 2.58 -2.56 -7.31
C HIS A 208 3.77 -1.62 -7.54
N ARG A 209 4.73 -1.99 -8.38
CA ARG A 209 5.92 -1.16 -8.67
C ARG A 209 5.76 -0.32 -9.91
N ARG A 210 4.80 -0.70 -10.74
CA ARG A 210 4.43 -0.06 -12.00
C ARG A 210 3.04 0.56 -11.91
N THR A 211 2.40 0.44 -10.75
CA THR A 211 1.16 1.13 -10.44
C THR A 211 1.36 2.64 -10.54
N PRO A 212 0.37 3.36 -11.10
CA PRO A 212 0.31 4.82 -11.10
C PRO A 212 0.51 5.39 -9.69
N PHE A 213 1.19 6.53 -9.59
CA PHE A 213 1.38 7.23 -8.30
C PHE A 213 0.04 7.46 -7.62
N ASP A 214 -0.86 8.10 -8.36
CA ASP A 214 -2.27 8.30 -8.05
C ASP A 214 -3.10 8.20 -9.33
N ASP A 215 -4.38 8.51 -9.24
CA ASP A 215 -5.33 8.42 -10.33
C ASP A 215 -5.21 9.56 -11.35
N ASP A 216 -4.50 10.65 -11.07
CA ASP A 216 -4.15 11.67 -12.06
C ASP A 216 -3.10 11.14 -13.07
N HIS A 217 -2.36 10.10 -12.68
CA HIS A 217 -1.38 9.43 -13.52
C HIS A 217 -1.98 8.33 -14.41
N ILE A 218 -3.28 8.06 -14.30
CA ILE A 218 -4.00 7.05 -15.11
C ILE A 218 -4.63 7.72 -16.33
N ASN A 219 -4.62 7.05 -17.48
CA ASN A 219 -5.39 7.48 -18.64
C ASN A 219 -6.90 7.22 -18.44
N LEU A 220 -7.53 8.03 -17.60
CA LEU A 220 -8.96 7.95 -17.27
C LEU A 220 -9.89 8.25 -18.46
N PHE A 221 -9.35 8.71 -19.59
CA PHE A 221 -10.10 9.05 -20.80
C PHE A 221 -10.32 7.85 -21.72
N ALA A 222 -9.64 6.74 -21.48
CA ALA A 222 -9.78 5.51 -22.24
C ALA A 222 -10.68 4.52 -21.48
N PRO A 223 -11.80 4.05 -22.06
CA PRO A 223 -12.79 3.25 -21.34
C PRO A 223 -12.24 1.90 -20.87
N LYS A 224 -11.36 1.24 -21.64
CA LYS A 224 -10.77 -0.04 -21.24
C LYS A 224 -9.80 0.15 -20.09
N ILE A 225 -9.01 1.24 -20.10
CA ILE A 225 -8.09 1.57 -19.00
C ILE A 225 -8.87 1.91 -17.73
N PHE A 226 -9.89 2.76 -17.85
CA PHE A 226 -10.74 3.17 -16.73
C PHE A 226 -11.40 1.98 -16.01
N SER A 227 -11.86 0.97 -16.74
CA SER A 227 -12.46 -0.22 -16.15
C SER A 227 -11.44 -1.22 -15.61
N SER A 228 -10.18 -1.16 -16.07
CA SER A 228 -9.14 -2.13 -15.72
C SER A 228 -8.33 -1.75 -14.49
N ILE A 229 -8.00 -0.46 -14.33
CA ILE A 229 -7.04 -0.01 -13.32
C ILE A 229 -7.74 0.62 -12.12
N HIS A 230 -7.60 0.00 -10.95
CA HIS A 230 -8.24 0.46 -9.71
C HIS A 230 -7.27 0.76 -8.57
N ASP A 231 -5.99 0.38 -8.73
CA ASP A 231 -4.99 0.52 -7.68
C ASP A 231 -3.91 1.53 -8.00
N VAL A 232 -3.60 2.36 -6.99
CA VAL A 232 -2.54 3.37 -7.02
C VAL A 232 -1.53 3.12 -5.91
N ARG A 233 -0.29 3.61 -6.07
CA ARG A 233 0.80 3.39 -5.09
C ARG A 233 0.97 4.47 -4.03
N THR A 234 0.20 5.55 -4.07
CA THR A 234 0.32 6.63 -3.09
C THR A 234 0.23 6.11 -1.64
N LEU A 235 1.22 6.49 -0.83
CA LEU A 235 1.24 6.22 0.61
C LEU A 235 0.57 7.35 1.41
N ASN A 236 0.11 8.40 0.73
CA ASN A 236 -0.46 9.57 1.38
C ASN A 236 -1.89 9.31 1.85
N ALA A 237 -2.03 8.63 2.99
CA ALA A 237 -3.32 8.30 3.60
C ALA A 237 -4.13 9.54 4.04
N LYS A 238 -3.46 10.69 4.26
CA LYS A 238 -4.10 11.89 4.82
C LYS A 238 -4.58 12.89 3.77
N ARG A 239 -3.90 13.02 2.64
CA ARG A 239 -4.19 14.06 1.64
C ARG A 239 -4.77 13.52 0.35
N TRP A 240 -4.41 12.30 -0.06
CA TRP A 240 -4.93 11.76 -1.31
C TRP A 240 -6.39 11.34 -1.16
N THR A 241 -7.22 11.81 -2.09
CA THR A 241 -8.59 11.38 -2.28
C THR A 241 -8.80 11.09 -3.75
N PRO A 242 -9.45 9.97 -4.12
CA PRO A 242 -9.76 9.68 -5.52
C PRO A 242 -10.49 10.83 -6.21
N ASN A 243 -10.18 11.04 -7.48
CA ASN A 243 -10.85 11.97 -8.36
C ASN A 243 -12.34 11.68 -8.39
N ARG A 244 -13.13 12.70 -8.07
CA ARG A 244 -14.59 12.62 -8.12
C ARG A 244 -15.08 12.84 -9.55
N LEU A 245 -14.76 11.94 -10.46
CA LEU A 245 -15.08 12.07 -11.90
C LEU A 245 -16.57 12.36 -12.16
N ARG A 246 -17.47 11.80 -11.33
CA ARG A 246 -18.93 12.04 -11.40
C ARG A 246 -19.33 13.51 -11.23
N VAL A 247 -18.53 14.35 -10.54
CA VAL A 247 -18.84 15.80 -10.40
C VAL A 247 -18.53 16.60 -11.66
N ARG A 248 -17.76 16.03 -12.59
CA ARG A 248 -17.43 16.66 -13.87
C ARG A 248 -18.59 16.60 -14.88
N HIS A 249 -19.61 15.79 -14.61
CA HIS A 249 -20.81 15.66 -15.45
C HIS A 249 -21.43 17.05 -15.70
N PRO A 250 -21.72 17.44 -16.97
CA PRO A 250 -22.23 18.77 -17.29
C PRO A 250 -23.45 19.18 -16.47
N ALA A 251 -24.43 18.28 -16.29
CA ALA A 251 -25.63 18.52 -15.47
C ALA A 251 -25.36 18.70 -13.95
N ARG A 252 -24.16 18.36 -13.46
CA ARG A 252 -23.76 18.51 -12.05
C ARG A 252 -22.76 19.64 -11.83
N ARG A 253 -22.34 20.35 -12.90
CA ARG A 253 -21.45 21.52 -12.82
C ARG A 253 -22.23 22.71 -12.24
N ILE A 254 -22.33 22.75 -10.91
CA ILE A 254 -22.81 23.94 -10.19
C ILE A 254 -21.69 24.98 -10.22
N HIS A 255 -21.64 25.85 -11.25
CA HIS A 255 -20.82 27.06 -11.38
C HIS A 255 -19.32 27.01 -10.96
N ARG A 256 -18.75 25.82 -10.77
CA ARG A 256 -17.40 25.65 -10.26
C ARG A 256 -16.49 25.23 -11.42
N VAL A 257 -15.49 26.07 -11.70
CA VAL A 257 -14.36 25.68 -12.54
C VAL A 257 -13.64 24.57 -11.78
N LEU A 258 -13.71 23.35 -12.29
CA LEU A 258 -12.94 22.23 -11.76
C LEU A 258 -11.53 22.34 -12.33
N PRO A 259 -10.48 22.03 -11.54
CA PRO A 259 -9.13 21.99 -12.08
C PRO A 259 -9.07 20.99 -13.25
N PRO A 260 -8.24 21.25 -14.27
CA PRO A 260 -8.02 20.28 -15.34
C PRO A 260 -7.54 18.94 -14.76
N LEU A 261 -7.91 17.85 -15.42
CA LEU A 261 -7.32 16.54 -15.15
C LEU A 261 -5.94 16.51 -15.80
N CYS A 262 -4.93 16.07 -15.06
CA CYS A 262 -3.58 15.82 -15.56
C CYS A 262 -2.82 17.10 -16.00
N GLU A 263 -2.61 18.05 -15.08
CA GLU A 263 -1.58 19.08 -15.30
C GLU A 263 -0.20 18.46 -15.18
N GLU A 264 0.63 18.81 -16.14
CA GLU A 264 1.99 18.32 -16.28
C GLU A 264 2.90 19.06 -15.29
N THR A 265 3.50 18.33 -14.37
CA THR A 265 4.42 18.90 -13.38
C THR A 265 5.83 18.34 -13.54
N SER A 266 6.83 19.09 -13.08
CA SER A 266 8.21 18.57 -12.97
C SER A 266 8.31 17.39 -12.00
N GLU A 267 7.36 17.24 -11.07
CA GLU A 267 7.31 16.10 -10.16
C GLU A 267 6.93 14.82 -10.93
N ASP A 268 6.08 14.91 -11.94
CA ASP A 268 5.64 13.78 -12.77
C ASP A 268 6.81 13.19 -13.60
N GLU A 269 7.66 14.06 -14.16
CA GLU A 269 8.84 13.62 -14.93
C GLU A 269 9.85 12.89 -14.06
N GLU A 270 10.11 13.43 -12.86
CA GLU A 270 11.01 12.82 -11.89
C GLU A 270 10.46 11.49 -11.37
N ASP A 271 9.14 11.41 -11.15
CA ASP A 271 8.46 10.18 -10.76
C ASP A 271 8.57 9.10 -11.86
N ALA A 272 8.30 9.45 -13.12
CA ALA A 272 8.45 8.55 -14.26
C ALA A 272 9.89 8.05 -14.40
N ARG A 273 10.89 8.94 -14.24
CA ARG A 273 12.31 8.58 -14.27
C ARG A 273 12.66 7.56 -13.19
N LYS A 274 12.22 7.78 -11.95
CA LYS A 274 12.47 6.83 -10.84
C LYS A 274 11.74 5.51 -11.05
N GLN A 275 10.54 5.54 -11.65
CA GLN A 275 9.80 4.32 -11.98
C GLN A 275 10.57 3.49 -13.01
N ALA A 276 11.03 4.12 -14.10
CA ALA A 276 11.85 3.47 -15.11
C ALA A 276 13.13 2.87 -14.51
N GLU A 277 13.87 3.65 -13.71
CA GLU A 277 15.10 3.22 -13.05
C GLU A 277 14.88 1.96 -12.20
N MET A 278 13.85 1.97 -11.34
CA MET A 278 13.53 0.81 -10.52
C MET A 278 13.10 -0.39 -11.36
N VAL A 279 12.23 -0.19 -12.35
CA VAL A 279 11.75 -1.28 -13.20
C VAL A 279 12.91 -1.96 -13.92
N LEU A 280 13.85 -1.19 -14.46
CA LEU A 280 15.03 -1.71 -15.14
C LEU A 280 15.98 -2.42 -14.17
N TRP A 281 16.22 -1.87 -12.98
CA TRP A 281 17.02 -2.55 -11.95
C TRP A 281 16.43 -3.91 -11.58
N LEU A 282 15.11 -3.98 -11.42
CA LEU A 282 14.41 -5.21 -11.08
C LEU A 282 14.45 -6.24 -12.21
N LEU A 283 14.26 -5.83 -13.45
CA LEU A 283 14.42 -6.71 -14.61
C LEU A 283 15.85 -7.26 -14.68
N GLY A 284 16.86 -6.41 -14.46
CA GLY A 284 18.27 -6.80 -14.43
C GLY A 284 18.63 -7.77 -13.30
N SER A 285 17.90 -7.72 -12.18
CA SER A 285 18.12 -8.63 -11.05
C SER A 285 17.66 -10.08 -11.31
N GLY A 286 16.88 -10.33 -12.37
CA GLY A 286 16.34 -11.65 -12.70
C GLY A 286 15.27 -12.17 -11.73
N THR A 287 14.75 -11.31 -10.85
CA THR A 287 13.81 -11.70 -9.78
C THR A 287 12.33 -11.51 -10.13
N GLN A 288 12.04 -10.99 -11.33
CA GLN A 288 10.70 -10.53 -11.70
C GLN A 288 10.05 -11.44 -12.73
N ASP A 289 8.83 -11.84 -12.40
CA ASP A 289 7.88 -12.39 -13.35
C ASP A 289 7.05 -11.22 -13.92
N VAL A 290 7.23 -10.93 -15.20
CA VAL A 290 6.49 -9.87 -15.89
C VAL A 290 5.04 -10.28 -16.21
N GLY A 291 4.74 -11.57 -16.13
CA GLY A 291 3.40 -12.13 -16.33
C GLY A 291 2.59 -12.29 -15.05
N ALA A 292 3.17 -12.08 -13.87
CA ALA A 292 2.47 -12.21 -12.60
C ALA A 292 1.28 -11.22 -12.52
N PRO A 293 0.03 -11.72 -12.48
CA PRO A 293 -1.15 -10.87 -12.38
C PRO A 293 -1.40 -10.44 -10.93
N ASP A 294 -2.11 -9.33 -10.76
CA ASP A 294 -2.72 -8.95 -9.49
C ASP A 294 -4.13 -9.56 -9.31
N VAL A 295 -4.85 -9.07 -8.30
CA VAL A 295 -6.23 -9.47 -7.97
C VAL A 295 -7.29 -9.05 -9.01
N TYR A 296 -6.89 -8.36 -10.07
CA TYR A 296 -7.75 -7.94 -11.19
C TYR A 296 -7.31 -8.61 -12.50
N GLY A 297 -6.31 -9.50 -12.47
CA GLY A 297 -5.68 -10.07 -13.65
C GLY A 297 -4.71 -9.11 -14.37
N ASN A 298 -4.47 -7.91 -13.83
CA ASN A 298 -3.56 -6.95 -14.45
C ASN A 298 -2.11 -7.36 -14.17
N THR A 299 -1.35 -7.49 -15.23
CA THR A 299 0.10 -7.66 -15.17
C THR A 299 0.84 -6.32 -15.07
N PRO A 300 2.12 -6.32 -14.70
CA PRO A 300 3.03 -5.18 -14.83
C PRO A 300 2.92 -4.36 -16.13
N LEU A 301 2.64 -5.00 -17.27
CA LEU A 301 2.49 -4.31 -18.56
C LEU A 301 1.14 -3.58 -18.68
N HIS A 302 0.06 -4.12 -18.12
CA HIS A 302 -1.24 -3.44 -18.09
C HIS A 302 -1.13 -2.08 -17.39
N TYR A 303 -0.43 -2.03 -16.26
CA TYR A 303 -0.22 -0.79 -15.52
C TYR A 303 0.62 0.25 -16.29
N LEU A 304 1.74 -0.17 -16.90
CA LEU A 304 2.63 0.76 -17.63
C LEU A 304 1.93 1.45 -18.81
N VAL A 305 1.13 0.71 -19.58
CA VAL A 305 0.40 1.29 -20.73
C VAL A 305 -0.86 2.03 -20.35
N SER A 306 -1.30 1.86 -19.11
CA SER A 306 -2.46 2.57 -18.58
C SER A 306 -2.13 3.97 -18.07
N ALA A 307 -0.84 4.32 -18.03
CA ALA A 307 -0.41 5.65 -17.66
C ALA A 307 -0.96 6.71 -18.63
N ILE A 308 -1.28 7.89 -18.12
CA ILE A 308 -1.69 9.04 -18.95
C ILE A 308 -0.60 9.45 -19.95
N ARG A 309 0.66 9.17 -19.59
CA ARG A 309 1.86 9.29 -20.42
C ARG A 309 2.58 7.95 -20.39
N VAL A 310 2.54 7.22 -21.49
CA VAL A 310 3.22 5.93 -21.58
C VAL A 310 4.69 6.16 -21.91
N ASP A 311 5.58 5.64 -21.08
CA ASP A 311 7.00 5.51 -21.43
C ASP A 311 7.15 4.32 -22.40
N GLU A 312 7.08 4.62 -23.70
CA GLU A 312 7.16 3.59 -24.74
C GLU A 312 8.52 2.87 -24.76
N GLU A 313 9.60 3.55 -24.36
CA GLU A 313 10.92 2.94 -24.27
C GLU A 313 10.94 1.89 -23.16
N LEU A 314 10.46 2.25 -21.97
CA LEU A 314 10.35 1.32 -20.85
C LEU A 314 9.46 0.13 -21.19
N VAL A 315 8.31 0.38 -21.82
CA VAL A 315 7.41 -0.69 -22.30
C VAL A 315 8.14 -1.61 -23.28
N GLY A 316 8.86 -1.05 -24.25
CA GLY A 316 9.67 -1.83 -25.19
C GLY A 316 10.72 -2.70 -24.51
N ARG A 317 11.44 -2.17 -23.51
CA ARG A 317 12.43 -2.92 -22.73
C ARG A 317 11.81 -4.04 -21.90
N VAL A 318 10.63 -3.81 -21.30
CA VAL A 318 9.90 -4.83 -20.54
C VAL A 318 9.42 -5.95 -21.47
N ARG A 319 8.88 -5.60 -22.64
CA ARG A 319 8.44 -6.58 -23.66
C ARG A 319 9.59 -7.46 -24.14
N ALA A 320 10.75 -6.85 -24.40
CA ALA A 320 11.96 -7.54 -24.81
C ALA A 320 12.65 -8.34 -23.67
N SER A 321 12.14 -8.28 -22.45
CA SER A 321 12.74 -9.01 -21.33
C SER A 321 12.60 -10.54 -21.51
N ARG A 322 13.60 -11.28 -21.02
CA ARG A 322 13.69 -12.75 -21.16
C ARG A 322 12.57 -13.53 -20.47
N GLY A 323 11.68 -12.88 -19.72
CA GLY A 323 10.59 -13.48 -18.96
C GLY A 323 9.26 -13.57 -19.71
N GLY A 324 9.25 -13.66 -21.04
CA GLY A 324 8.01 -13.76 -21.83
C GLY A 324 7.23 -12.45 -21.97
N GLY A 325 7.90 -11.29 -21.86
CA GLY A 325 7.22 -9.99 -21.89
C GLY A 325 6.35 -9.75 -23.14
N GLU A 326 6.78 -10.24 -24.31
CA GLU A 326 6.01 -10.14 -25.56
C GLU A 326 4.81 -11.09 -25.61
N GLU A 327 4.88 -12.25 -24.95
CA GLU A 327 3.73 -13.14 -24.80
C GLU A 327 2.69 -12.49 -23.88
N VAL A 328 3.13 -11.98 -22.72
CA VAL A 328 2.26 -11.22 -21.81
C VAL A 328 1.61 -10.02 -22.50
N TRP A 329 2.36 -9.32 -23.35
CA TRP A 329 1.87 -8.18 -24.12
C TRP A 329 0.66 -8.52 -25.01
N ARG A 330 0.68 -9.71 -25.64
CA ARG A 330 -0.30 -10.11 -26.66
C ARG A 330 -1.40 -11.03 -26.14
N GLU A 331 -1.12 -11.82 -25.11
CA GLU A 331 -1.93 -12.98 -24.75
C GLU A 331 -2.46 -12.94 -23.31
N SER A 332 -1.77 -12.23 -22.39
CA SER A 332 -2.23 -12.14 -21.01
C SER A 332 -3.42 -11.19 -20.92
N MET A 333 -4.58 -11.74 -20.61
CA MET A 333 -5.81 -10.97 -20.39
C MET A 333 -6.01 -10.69 -18.90
N ASN A 334 -6.47 -9.49 -18.58
CA ASN A 334 -7.05 -9.21 -17.27
C ASN A 334 -8.46 -9.81 -17.14
N GLU A 335 -9.11 -9.65 -15.98
CA GLU A 335 -10.45 -10.23 -15.75
C GLU A 335 -11.55 -9.67 -16.67
N LEU A 336 -11.31 -8.53 -17.31
CA LEU A 336 -12.22 -7.94 -18.30
C LEU A 336 -11.94 -8.43 -19.73
N GLY A 337 -10.97 -9.34 -19.91
CA GLY A 337 -10.60 -9.88 -21.20
C GLY A 337 -9.69 -8.96 -22.02
N TYR A 338 -9.09 -7.92 -21.41
CA TYR A 338 -8.21 -7.00 -22.12
C TYR A 338 -6.75 -7.36 -21.94
N THR A 339 -5.99 -7.29 -23.03
CA THR A 339 -4.53 -7.43 -23.03
C THR A 339 -3.82 -6.08 -22.85
N PRO A 340 -2.53 -6.05 -22.47
CA PRO A 340 -1.76 -4.80 -22.45
C PRO A 340 -1.75 -4.08 -23.80
N GLN A 341 -1.64 -4.83 -24.90
CA GLN A 341 -1.68 -4.26 -26.25
C GLN A 341 -2.98 -3.51 -26.52
N GLU A 342 -4.12 -4.07 -26.14
CA GLU A 342 -5.41 -3.42 -26.33
C GLU A 342 -5.60 -2.20 -25.44
N LEU A 343 -5.13 -2.24 -24.19
CA LEU A 343 -5.16 -1.07 -23.31
C LEU A 343 -4.31 0.06 -23.88
N TRP A 344 -3.12 -0.25 -24.41
CA TRP A 344 -2.26 0.73 -25.07
C TRP A 344 -2.92 1.36 -26.29
N GLN A 345 -3.56 0.56 -27.14
CA GLN A 345 -4.30 1.06 -28.31
C GLN A 345 -5.47 1.96 -27.90
N ASP A 346 -6.27 1.54 -26.91
CA ASP A 346 -7.37 2.33 -26.37
C ASP A 346 -6.88 3.66 -25.79
N GLY A 347 -5.78 3.62 -25.03
CA GLY A 347 -5.13 4.79 -24.46
C GLY A 347 -4.65 5.80 -25.51
N ARG A 348 -4.09 5.33 -26.63
CA ARG A 348 -3.65 6.19 -27.74
C ARG A 348 -4.78 6.84 -28.51
N MET A 349 -5.94 6.18 -28.58
CA MET A 349 -7.13 6.72 -29.26
C MET A 349 -7.96 7.64 -28.35
N ALA A 350 -7.67 7.67 -27.04
CA ALA A 350 -8.44 8.42 -26.08
C ALA A 350 -8.28 9.93 -26.28
N VAL A 351 -9.41 10.60 -26.56
CA VAL A 351 -9.46 12.07 -26.63
C VAL A 351 -9.63 12.63 -25.22
N ARG A 352 -8.71 13.48 -24.77
CA ARG A 352 -8.80 14.18 -23.47
C ARG A 352 -9.95 15.19 -23.53
N GLN A 353 -11.01 14.90 -22.79
CA GLN A 353 -12.22 15.72 -22.74
C GLN A 353 -12.61 15.93 -21.28
N ASP A 354 -13.24 17.07 -21.04
CA ASP A 354 -13.74 17.51 -19.75
C ASP A 354 -14.75 16.55 -19.09
N TRP A 355 -15.35 15.65 -19.88
CA TRP A 355 -16.34 14.67 -19.47
C TRP A 355 -16.28 13.41 -20.35
N LYS A 356 -16.51 12.24 -19.75
CA LYS A 356 -16.75 10.96 -20.44
C LYS A 356 -18.00 10.29 -19.90
N SER A 357 -18.86 9.78 -20.79
CA SER A 357 -20.12 9.11 -20.42
C SER A 357 -19.90 7.88 -19.53
N PHE A 358 -18.79 7.16 -19.70
CA PHE A 358 -18.50 5.95 -18.92
C PHE A 358 -18.01 6.22 -17.50
N TRP A 359 -17.78 7.48 -17.10
CA TRP A 359 -17.45 7.81 -15.70
C TRP A 359 -18.64 7.71 -14.73
N THR A 360 -19.85 7.38 -15.22
CA THR A 360 -21.05 7.16 -14.39
C THR A 360 -21.38 5.70 -14.17
N VAL A 361 -20.65 4.75 -14.77
CA VAL A 361 -20.97 3.32 -14.60
C VAL A 361 -20.79 2.94 -13.12
N GLU A 362 -21.77 2.22 -12.58
CA GLU A 362 -21.90 1.87 -11.15
C GLU A 362 -21.05 0.69 -10.71
#